data_AF-A0A7C7NLW5-F1
#
_entry.id   AF-A0A7C7NLW5-F1
#
_cell.length_a   1.000
_cell.length_b   1.000
_cell.length_c   1.000
_cell.angle_alpha   90.00
_cell.angle_beta   90.00
_cell.angle_gamma   90.00
#
_symmetry.space_group_name_H-M   'P 1'
#
loop_
_entity.id
_entity.type
_entity.pdbx_description
1 polymer ?
#
loop_
_entity_poly.entity_id
_entity_poly.type
_entity_poly.pdbx_seq_one_letter_code
_entity_poly.pdbx_strand_id
1 'polypeptide(L)' 'MAEVLREDFGQTSESLEVRLFEEDEIPWEELAFPFVPLVLKHYFNDRKSNKFELKIETIERPTKKANQ' A
#
# COMPACT_ATOMS: atom_id res chain seq x y z
N MET A 1 -11.06 -3.53 13.50
CA MET A 1 -9.72 -3.90 12.98
C MET A 1 -9.90 -5.13 12.11
N ALA A 2 -9.13 -5.28 11.05
CA ALA A 2 -9.16 -6.51 10.26
C ALA A 2 -8.36 -7.57 11.03
N GLU A 3 -8.93 -8.76 11.19
CA GLU A 3 -8.31 -9.85 11.93
C GLU A 3 -8.01 -10.98 10.95
N VAL A 4 -6.83 -11.58 11.08
CA VAL A 4 -6.45 -12.72 10.25
C VAL A 4 -7.22 -13.94 10.72
N LEU A 5 -8.09 -14.47 9.84
CA LEU A 5 -8.96 -15.60 10.18
C LEU A 5 -8.21 -16.94 10.28
N ARG A 6 -7.06 -17.07 9.59
CA ARG A 6 -6.16 -18.22 9.64
C ARG A 6 -4.73 -17.80 9.30
N GLU A 7 -3.74 -18.35 10.00
CA GLU A 7 -2.31 -18.05 9.80
C GLU A 7 -1.71 -18.76 8.56
N ASP A 8 -2.45 -18.80 7.46
CA ASP A 8 -2.02 -19.46 6.21
C ASP A 8 -1.26 -18.50 5.26
N PHE A 9 -0.79 -17.35 5.76
CA PHE A 9 0.00 -16.40 4.99
C PHE A 9 1.49 -16.75 5.12
N GLY A 10 2.16 -16.91 3.99
CA GLY A 10 3.56 -17.32 3.96
C GLY A 10 4.22 -17.00 2.63
N GLN A 11 5.53 -17.21 2.58
CA GLN A 11 6.32 -17.04 1.37
C GLN A 11 5.84 -18.01 0.28
N THR A 12 5.77 -17.53 -0.97
CA THR A 12 5.47 -18.35 -2.16
C THR A 12 6.58 -18.19 -3.20
N SER A 13 6.51 -18.91 -4.32
CA SER A 13 7.50 -18.77 -5.41
C SER A 13 7.58 -17.36 -6.00
N GLU A 14 6.55 -16.52 -5.78
CA GLU A 14 6.47 -15.15 -6.30
C GLU A 14 6.80 -14.08 -5.24
N SER A 15 6.93 -14.46 -3.97
CA SER A 15 7.16 -13.54 -2.86
C SER A 15 8.41 -13.94 -2.08
N LEU A 16 9.27 -12.99 -1.71
CA LEU A 16 10.46 -13.28 -0.92
C LEU A 16 10.20 -13.27 0.60
N GLU A 17 9.33 -12.37 1.06
CA GLU A 17 8.92 -12.23 2.44
C GLU A 17 7.48 -11.71 2.47
N VAL A 18 6.72 -12.10 3.48
CA VAL A 18 5.38 -11.57 3.74
C VAL A 18 5.26 -11.22 5.22
N ARG A 19 4.62 -10.08 5.52
CA ARG A 19 4.39 -9.59 6.89
C ARG A 19 3.12 -8.74 6.92
N LEU A 20 2.49 -8.68 8.09
CA LEU A 20 1.43 -7.72 8.40
C LEU A 20 2.06 -6.40 8.89
N PHE A 21 1.49 -5.27 8.48
CA PHE A 21 1.97 -3.94 8.85
C PHE A 21 0.80 -3.10 9.36
N GLU A 22 1.03 -2.35 10.44
CA GLU A 22 0.20 -1.19 10.77
C GLU A 22 0.52 -0.01 9.82
N GLU A 23 -0.37 0.99 9.75
CA GLU A 23 -0.23 2.13 8.80
C GLU A 23 1.11 2.86 8.95
N ASP A 24 1.63 2.99 10.16
CA ASP A 24 2.89 3.65 10.48
C ASP A 24 4.14 2.78 10.26
N GLU A 25 3.97 1.47 10.14
CA GLU A 25 5.06 0.50 9.90
C GLU A 25 5.30 0.25 8.41
N ILE A 26 4.42 0.73 7.52
CA ILE A 26 4.55 0.55 6.08
C ILE A 26 5.84 1.26 5.59
N PRO A 27 6.74 0.57 4.87
CA PRO A 27 7.96 1.16 4.35
C PRO A 27 7.68 1.96 3.07
N TRP A 28 7.06 3.14 3.22
CA TRP A 28 6.55 3.96 2.11
C TRP A 28 7.57 4.29 1.02
N GLU A 29 8.84 4.49 1.40
CA GLU A 29 9.93 4.84 0.49
C GLU A 29 10.51 3.62 -0.25
N GLU A 30 10.27 2.40 0.25
CA GLU A 30 10.79 1.15 -0.34
C GLU A 30 9.76 0.47 -1.26
N LEU A 31 8.53 1.00 -1.33
CA LEU A 31 7.48 0.47 -2.20
C LEU A 31 7.91 0.59 -3.68
N ALA A 32 8.00 -0.57 -4.34
CA ALA A 32 8.55 -0.69 -5.69
C ALA A 32 7.81 0.14 -6.76
N PHE A 33 6.51 0.38 -6.58
CA PHE A 33 5.68 1.11 -7.53
C PHE A 33 5.11 2.39 -6.93
N PRO A 34 5.21 3.54 -7.63
CA PRO A 34 4.80 4.85 -7.10
C PRO A 34 3.28 4.99 -6.90
N PHE A 35 2.47 4.15 -7.56
CA PHE A 35 1.02 4.17 -7.39
C PHE A 35 0.55 3.45 -6.12
N VAL A 36 1.32 2.49 -5.61
CA VAL A 36 0.95 1.72 -4.41
C VAL A 36 0.79 2.66 -3.19
N PRO A 37 1.75 3.57 -2.89
CA PRO A 37 1.57 4.55 -1.83
C PRO A 37 0.30 5.40 -1.97
N LEU A 38 -0.04 5.81 -3.19
CA LEU A 38 -1.20 6.66 -3.45
C LEU A 38 -2.51 5.93 -3.12
N VAL A 39 -2.66 4.70 -3.63
CA VAL A 39 -3.85 3.87 -3.41
C VAL A 39 -4.02 3.55 -1.92
N LEU A 40 -2.94 3.19 -1.23
CA LEU A 40 -2.96 2.93 0.21
C LEU A 40 -3.39 4.19 1.00
N LYS A 41 -2.83 5.36 0.69
CA LYS A 41 -3.24 6.63 1.33
C LYS A 41 -4.72 6.94 1.10
N HIS A 42 -5.22 6.71 -0.11
CA HIS A 42 -6.64 6.86 -0.40
C HIS A 42 -7.49 5.91 0.45
N TYR A 43 -7.10 4.63 0.53
CA TYR A 43 -7.77 3.66 1.38
C TYR A 43 -7.80 4.06 2.86
N PHE A 44 -6.68 4.50 3.42
CA PHE A 44 -6.61 4.94 4.82
C PHE A 44 -7.48 6.19 5.08
N ASN A 45 -7.52 7.13 4.13
CA ASN A 45 -8.39 8.31 4.25
C ASN A 45 -9.89 7.93 4.15
N ASP A 46 -10.23 7.04 3.23
CA ASP A 46 -11.59 6.54 3.03
C ASP A 46 -12.06 5.75 4.26
N ARG A 47 -11.16 4.98 4.88
CA ARG A 47 -11.40 4.27 6.14
C ARG A 47 -11.74 5.21 7.30
N LYS A 48 -11.15 6.40 7.38
CA LYS A 48 -11.48 7.41 8.43
C LYS A 48 -12.91 7.93 8.31
N SER A 49 -13.43 8.04 7.09
CA SER A 49 -14.79 8.53 6.82
C SER A 49 -15.81 7.40 6.59
N ASN A 50 -15.35 6.15 6.52
CA ASN A 50 -16.12 4.96 6.19
C ASN A 50 -16.88 5.08 4.85
N LYS A 51 -16.28 5.78 3.88
CA LYS A 51 -16.82 6.01 2.53
C LYS A 51 -15.79 5.58 1.50
N PHE A 52 -16.06 4.46 0.83
CA PHE A 52 -15.19 3.90 -0.21
C PHE A 52 -15.77 4.17 -1.59
N GLU A 53 -15.65 5.42 -2.04
CA GLU A 53 -16.12 5.82 -3.36
C GLU A 53 -15.18 5.31 -4.47
N LEU A 54 -15.73 5.02 -5.65
CA LEU A 54 -14.92 4.66 -6.80
C LEU A 54 -14.11 5.86 -7.28
N LYS A 55 -12.79 5.72 -7.30
CA LYS A 55 -11.85 6.74 -7.79
C LYS A 55 -11.21 6.28 -9.10
N ILE A 56 -11.28 7.14 -10.11
CA ILE A 56 -10.61 6.94 -11.40
C ILE A 56 -9.67 8.10 -11.57
N GLU A 57 -8.36 7.82 -11.50
CA GLU A 57 -7.32 8.84 -11.52
C GLU A 57 -6.17 8.38 -12.42
N THR A 58 -5.64 9.31 -13.21
CA THR A 58 -4.45 9.06 -14.02
C THR A 58 -3.22 9.33 -13.17
N ILE A 59 -2.45 8.27 -12.89
CA ILE A 59 -1.22 8.38 -12.11
C ILE A 59 -0.05 8.56 -13.08
N GLU A 60 0.48 9.78 -13.13
CA GLU A 60 1.72 10.04 -13.85
C GLU A 60 2.90 9.53 -13.03
N ARG A 61 3.86 8.87 -13.70
CA ARG A 61 5.07 8.40 -13.03
C ARG A 61 5.84 9.62 -12.52
N PRO A 62 6.05 9.78 -11.20
CA PRO A 62 6.86 10.88 -10.70
C PRO A 62 8.25 10.76 -11.30
N THR A 63 8.70 11.79 -12.01
CA THR A 63 10.09 11.87 -12.45
C THR A 63 10.94 11.92 -11.19
N LYS A 64 11.73 10.87 -10.96
CA LYS A 64 12.70 10.84 -9.86
C LYS A 64 13.56 12.09 -10.02
N LYS A 65 13.44 13.08 -9.12
CA LYS A 65 14.42 14.16 -9.09
C LYS A 65 15.77 13.48 -8.84
N ALA A 66 16.68 13.62 -9.80
CA ALA A 66 18.08 13.31 -9.58
C ALA A 66 18.55 14.26 -8.47
N ASN A 67 18.66 13.77 -7.23
CA ASN A 67 19.31 14.53 -6.19
C ASN A 67 20.80 14.62 -6.54
N GLN A 68 21.24 15.87 -6.66
CA GLN A 68 22.64 16.33 -6.63
C GLN A 68 23.37 15.80 -5.40
#